data_AF-A0A9W7E3T1-F1
#
_entry.id   AF-A0A9W7E3T1-F1
#
_cell.length_a   1.000
_cell.length_b   1.000
_cell.length_c   1.000
_cell.angle_alpha   90.00
_cell.angle_beta   90.00
_cell.angle_gamma   90.00
#
_symmetry.space_group_name_H-M   'P 1'
#
loop_
_entity.id
_entity.type
_entity.pdbx_description
1 polymer ?
#
loop_
_entity_poly.entity_id
_entity_poly.type
_entity_poly.pdbx_seq_one_letter_code
_entity_poly.pdbx_strand_id
1 'polypeptide(L)'
;MFSIHGLRSLPFWTAPDANSDNRIAYNDPYLKSVVDSLEANYDDIKAEYLEAVMGLSTSSTGLNDSKPMESDYVSTDTEHHLHKGNWEWHSYILKGGKSPSFAQRCPKTASIIDSFGDKLFGTPFSYCFFSTLHADSSIEAHCAAMNLRLRIHLPLIVPVEDVATNKCGIKVASQKRCVAKRLVE
;
A
#
# COMPACT_ATOMS: atom_id res chain seq x y z
N MET A 1 12.46 -6.26 19.31
CA MET A 1 12.40 -6.51 17.85
C MET A 1 12.35 -8.01 17.63
N PHE A 2 11.36 -8.50 16.89
CA PHE A 2 11.17 -9.94 16.63
C PHE A 2 11.78 -10.29 15.28
N SER A 3 12.77 -11.19 15.22
CA SER A 3 13.45 -11.52 13.96
C SER A 3 13.82 -12.98 13.82
N ILE A 4 13.69 -13.52 12.60
CA ILE A 4 14.27 -14.82 12.22
C ILE A 4 15.60 -14.57 11.53
N HIS A 5 16.65 -15.19 12.06
CA HIS A 5 18.01 -15.10 11.50
C HIS A 5 18.09 -15.89 10.19
N GLY A 6 18.94 -15.43 9.26
CA GLY A 6 19.14 -16.09 7.96
C GLY A 6 18.11 -15.72 6.89
N LEU A 7 17.04 -14.98 7.24
CA LEU A 7 16.18 -14.37 6.23
C LEU A 7 16.98 -13.34 5.42
N ARG A 8 16.84 -13.39 4.10
CA ARG A 8 17.43 -12.39 3.21
C ARG A 8 16.92 -11.00 3.59
N SER A 9 17.83 -10.05 3.69
CA SER A 9 17.52 -8.66 4.02
C SER A 9 18.01 -7.74 2.91
N LEU A 10 17.08 -7.07 2.25
CA LEU A 10 17.35 -6.06 1.23
C LEU A 10 16.43 -4.85 1.48
N PRO A 11 16.91 -3.61 1.22
CA PRO A 11 16.08 -2.41 1.37
C PRO A 11 14.91 -2.39 0.38
N PHE A 12 15.11 -2.92 -0.82
CA PHE A 12 14.08 -3.08 -1.84
C PHE A 12 14.24 -4.42 -2.54
N TRP A 13 13.10 -5.06 -2.86
CA TRP A 13 13.03 -6.41 -3.45
C TRP A 13 12.73 -6.41 -4.95
N THR A 14 12.44 -5.25 -5.51
CA THR A 14 12.43 -4.99 -6.95
C THR A 14 13.75 -4.31 -7.33
N ALA A 15 14.37 -4.74 -8.42
CA ALA A 15 15.53 -4.05 -8.98
C ALA A 15 15.10 -3.12 -10.12
N PRO A 16 15.77 -1.96 -10.28
CA PRO A 16 15.47 -1.03 -11.37
C PRO A 16 15.83 -1.57 -12.75
N ASP A 17 16.82 -2.47 -12.84
CA ASP A 17 17.31 -3.00 -14.12
C ASP A 17 16.74 -4.38 -14.42
N ALA A 18 16.26 -4.58 -15.65
CA ALA A 18 15.61 -5.81 -16.09
C ALA A 18 16.51 -7.06 -15.97
N ASN A 19 17.83 -6.87 -16.03
CA ASN A 19 18.85 -7.93 -16.05
C ASN A 19 19.59 -8.15 -14.71
N SER A 20 19.13 -7.58 -13.59
CA SER A 20 19.84 -7.79 -12.32
C SER A 20 19.34 -9.03 -11.57
N ASP A 21 20.27 -9.81 -11.01
CA ASP A 21 20.00 -10.91 -10.05
C ASP A 21 19.23 -10.45 -8.78
N ASN A 22 19.05 -9.13 -8.61
CA ASN A 22 18.33 -8.50 -7.51
C ASN A 22 16.82 -8.32 -7.78
N ARG A 23 16.27 -8.84 -8.89
CA ARG A 23 14.80 -8.89 -9.17
C ARG A 23 14.08 -9.96 -8.34
N ILE A 24 14.36 -10.03 -7.04
CA ILE A 24 13.95 -11.17 -6.20
C ILE A 24 12.43 -11.29 -6.11
N ALA A 25 11.71 -10.17 -6.06
CA ALA A 25 10.24 -10.19 -6.06
C ALA A 25 9.65 -10.84 -7.32
N TYR A 26 10.34 -10.74 -8.47
CA TYR A 26 9.90 -11.32 -9.74
C TYR A 26 10.41 -12.76 -9.96
N ASN A 27 11.38 -13.21 -9.16
CA ASN A 27 11.92 -14.58 -9.22
C ASN A 27 11.08 -15.59 -8.42
N ASP A 28 10.20 -15.13 -7.52
CA ASP A 28 9.17 -15.97 -6.90
C ASP A 28 7.90 -15.92 -7.76
N PRO A 29 7.46 -17.05 -8.37
CA PRO A 29 6.31 -17.06 -9.28
C PRO A 29 5.00 -16.62 -8.63
N TYR A 30 4.83 -16.92 -7.33
CA TYR A 30 3.63 -16.56 -6.60
C TYR A 30 3.61 -15.05 -6.31
N LEU A 31 4.71 -14.50 -5.79
CA LEU A 31 4.81 -13.05 -5.57
C LEU A 31 4.72 -12.26 -6.87
N LYS A 32 5.31 -12.77 -7.96
CA LYS A 32 5.14 -12.20 -9.29
C LYS A 32 3.66 -12.15 -9.69
N SER A 33 2.93 -13.27 -9.54
CA SER A 33 1.50 -13.31 -9.89
C SER A 33 0.65 -12.34 -9.07
N VAL A 34 1.02 -12.10 -7.81
CA VAL A 34 0.37 -11.11 -6.94
C VAL A 34 0.61 -9.70 -7.47
N VAL A 35 1.85 -9.35 -7.81
CA VAL A 35 2.20 -8.04 -8.39
C VAL A 35 1.49 -7.84 -9.72
N ASP A 36 1.55 -8.82 -10.62
CA ASP A 36 0.89 -8.76 -11.93
C ASP A 36 -0.63 -8.55 -11.77
N SER A 37 -1.26 -9.27 -10.83
CA SER A 37 -2.70 -9.13 -10.54
C SER A 37 -3.06 -7.74 -10.01
N LEU A 38 -2.26 -7.19 -9.09
CA LEU A 38 -2.45 -5.83 -8.57
C LEU A 38 -2.31 -4.77 -9.68
N GLU A 39 -1.32 -4.91 -10.56
CA GLU A 39 -1.08 -3.97 -11.66
C GLU A 39 -2.11 -4.07 -12.78
N ALA A 40 -2.62 -5.28 -13.06
CA ALA A 40 -3.66 -5.53 -14.05
C ALA A 40 -5.02 -4.97 -13.62
N ASN A 41 -5.30 -4.96 -12.31
CA ASN A 41 -6.55 -4.44 -11.74
C ASN A 41 -6.41 -3.01 -11.18
N TYR A 42 -5.34 -2.30 -11.54
CA TYR A 42 -5.02 -0.96 -11.04
C TYR A 42 -6.19 0.02 -11.16
N ASP A 43 -6.85 0.07 -12.32
CA ASP A 43 -7.91 1.05 -12.59
C ASP A 43 -9.14 0.80 -11.73
N ASP A 44 -9.48 -0.47 -11.48
CA ASP A 44 -10.57 -0.85 -10.59
C ASP A 44 -10.26 -0.48 -9.13
N ILE A 45 -9.05 -0.79 -8.66
CA ILE A 45 -8.60 -0.45 -7.29
C ILE A 45 -8.61 1.07 -7.10
N LYS A 46 -8.13 1.83 -8.10
CA LYS A 46 -8.11 3.29 -8.06
C LYS A 46 -9.50 3.89 -8.09
N ALA A 47 -10.41 3.35 -8.90
CA ALA A 47 -11.79 3.82 -8.97
C ALA A 47 -12.50 3.63 -7.63
N GLU A 48 -12.34 2.47 -6.99
CA GLU A 48 -12.90 2.21 -5.66
C GLU A 48 -12.28 3.13 -4.59
N TYR A 49 -10.98 3.40 -4.65
CA TYR A 49 -10.36 4.40 -3.77
C TYR A 49 -10.96 5.81 -3.97
N LEU A 50 -11.10 6.27 -5.21
CA LEU A 50 -11.68 7.59 -5.52
C LEU A 50 -13.11 7.72 -5.02
N GLU A 51 -13.94 6.68 -5.20
CA GLU A 51 -15.32 6.69 -4.74
C GLU A 51 -15.42 6.52 -3.22
N ALA A 52 -14.74 5.52 -2.66
CA ALA A 52 -14.90 5.13 -1.27
C ALA A 52 -14.21 6.09 -0.30
N VAL A 53 -13.00 6.55 -0.65
CA VAL A 53 -12.15 7.38 0.22
C VAL A 53 -12.25 8.86 -0.13
N MET A 54 -12.23 9.21 -1.42
CA MET A 54 -12.28 10.62 -1.84
C MET A 54 -13.71 11.15 -2.03
N GLY A 55 -14.72 10.28 -2.07
CA GLY A 55 -16.11 10.68 -2.35
C GLY A 55 -16.33 11.17 -3.79
N LEU A 56 -15.38 10.89 -4.70
CA LEU A 56 -15.41 11.34 -6.08
C LEU A 56 -16.11 10.26 -6.93
N SER A 57 -17.45 10.27 -6.90
CA SER A 57 -18.25 9.41 -7.77
C SER A 57 -18.11 9.85 -9.24
N THR A 58 -17.84 8.90 -10.14
CA THR A 58 -17.92 9.11 -11.59
C THR A 58 -19.35 9.03 -12.13
N SER A 59 -20.29 8.57 -11.31
CA SER A 59 -21.69 8.39 -11.65
C SER A 59 -22.42 9.73 -11.53
N SER A 60 -22.75 10.35 -12.67
CA SER A 60 -23.60 11.55 -12.78
C SER A 60 -25.06 11.34 -12.32
N THR A 61 -25.39 10.17 -11.77
CA THR A 61 -26.64 9.90 -11.08
C THR A 61 -26.44 10.20 -9.60
N GLY A 62 -26.90 11.38 -9.15
CA GLY A 62 -26.78 11.88 -7.77
C GLY A 62 -27.55 11.05 -6.73
N LEU A 63 -27.16 9.79 -6.54
CA LEU A 63 -27.79 8.82 -5.64
C LEU A 63 -26.84 8.19 -4.63
N ASN A 64 -25.54 8.50 -4.64
CA ASN A 64 -24.63 8.06 -3.59
C ASN A 64 -24.46 9.16 -2.52
N ASP A 65 -25.43 9.23 -1.60
CA ASP A 65 -25.35 9.97 -0.32
C ASP A 65 -24.35 9.31 0.68
N SER A 66 -23.60 8.31 0.24
CA SER A 66 -22.66 7.58 1.09
C SER A 66 -21.46 8.46 1.39
N LYS A 67 -21.37 8.94 2.64
CA LYS A 67 -20.21 9.66 3.17
C LYS A 67 -18.90 8.89 2.85
N PRO A 68 -17.80 9.60 2.52
CA PRO A 68 -16.48 8.98 2.41
C PRO A 68 -16.13 8.14 3.64
N MET A 69 -15.35 7.09 3.44
CA MET A 69 -14.86 6.25 4.53
C MET A 69 -13.98 7.08 5.47
N GLU A 70 -14.23 6.96 6.77
CA GLU A 70 -13.37 7.55 7.79
C GLU A 70 -12.06 6.78 7.90
N SER A 71 -10.98 7.51 8.19
CA SER A 71 -9.67 6.92 8.46
C SER A 71 -9.73 6.05 9.72
N ASP A 72 -9.16 4.85 9.65
CA ASP A 72 -8.97 3.96 10.81
C ASP A 72 -7.57 4.06 11.43
N TYR A 73 -6.79 5.05 11.00
CA TYR A 73 -5.50 5.36 11.60
C TYR A 73 -5.69 5.96 13.00
N VAL A 74 -5.23 5.25 14.03
CA VAL A 74 -5.26 5.74 15.42
C VAL A 74 -3.90 6.33 15.77
N SER A 75 -3.82 7.65 15.92
CA SER A 75 -2.71 8.31 16.58
C SER A 75 -2.94 8.30 18.09
N THR A 76 -2.24 7.45 18.85
CA THR A 76 -2.28 7.56 20.31
C THR A 76 -1.25 8.59 20.77
N ASP A 77 -1.64 9.54 21.63
CA ASP A 77 -0.79 10.61 22.18
C ASP A 77 0.50 10.13 22.89
N THR A 78 0.61 8.82 23.17
CA THR A 78 1.76 8.18 23.80
C THR A 78 2.77 7.60 22.83
N GLU A 79 2.43 7.46 21.54
CA GLU A 79 3.39 7.14 20.49
C GLU A 79 3.92 8.47 19.96
N HIS A 80 5.23 8.68 20.02
CA HIS A 80 5.88 9.82 19.35
C HIS A 80 5.27 9.95 17.96
N HIS A 81 4.59 11.07 17.66
CA HIS A 81 3.89 11.24 16.38
C HIS A 81 4.85 10.89 15.24
N LEU A 82 4.66 9.69 14.69
CA LEU A 82 5.58 9.11 13.73
C LEU A 82 5.55 9.90 12.42
N HIS A 83 4.55 10.75 12.26
CA HIS A 83 4.36 11.59 11.09
C HIS A 83 4.06 13.04 11.49
N LYS A 84 4.32 13.93 10.54
CA LYS A 84 3.87 15.32 10.48
C LYS A 84 2.89 15.43 9.32
N GLY A 85 1.94 16.36 9.43
CA GLY A 85 0.86 16.54 8.44
C GLY A 85 -0.26 15.50 8.63
N ASN A 86 -1.10 15.34 7.60
CA ASN A 86 -2.20 14.37 7.62
C ASN A 86 -1.80 13.05 6.94
N TRP A 87 -2.10 11.94 7.62
CA TRP A 87 -1.89 10.58 7.14
C TRP A 87 -3.10 9.70 7.48
N GLU A 88 -3.73 9.15 6.46
CA GLU A 88 -4.98 8.40 6.61
C GLU A 88 -4.79 6.95 6.16
N TRP A 89 -5.43 6.04 6.89
CA TRP A 89 -5.48 4.62 6.59
C TRP A 89 -6.93 4.19 6.41
N HIS A 90 -7.19 3.34 5.43
CA HIS A 90 -8.49 2.69 5.25
C HIS A 90 -8.24 1.20 5.07
N SER A 91 -8.39 0.43 6.15
CA SER A 91 -7.91 -0.94 6.22
C SER A 91 -8.95 -1.95 5.76
N TYR A 92 -8.53 -2.80 4.82
CA TYR A 92 -9.23 -4.05 4.54
C TYR A 92 -8.79 -5.15 5.50
N ILE A 93 -7.49 -5.32 5.67
CA ILE A 93 -6.89 -6.29 6.59
C ILE A 93 -6.11 -5.53 7.64
N LEU A 94 -6.50 -5.70 8.91
CA LEU A 94 -5.83 -5.10 10.07
C LEU A 94 -5.50 -6.21 11.07
N LYS A 95 -4.21 -6.44 11.31
CA LYS A 95 -3.73 -7.52 12.22
C LYS A 95 -4.31 -8.90 11.87
N GLY A 96 -4.43 -9.19 10.57
CA GLY A 96 -5.03 -10.43 10.04
C GLY A 96 -6.56 -10.46 10.05
N GLY A 97 -7.25 -9.51 10.69
CA GLY A 97 -8.71 -9.40 10.65
C GLY A 97 -9.18 -8.67 9.39
N LYS A 98 -10.17 -9.23 8.69
CA LYS A 98 -10.80 -8.62 7.50
C LYS A 98 -11.95 -7.70 7.91
N SER A 99 -12.06 -6.54 7.26
CA SER A 99 -13.11 -5.55 7.48
C SER A 99 -14.29 -5.77 6.51
N PRO A 100 -15.49 -6.15 7.00
CA PRO A 100 -16.66 -6.32 6.14
C PRO A 100 -17.15 -5.01 5.53
N SER A 101 -17.01 -3.89 6.25
CA SER A 101 -17.41 -2.57 5.74
C SER A 101 -16.51 -2.10 4.60
N PHE A 102 -15.21 -2.41 4.66
CA PHE A 102 -14.32 -2.17 3.52
C PHE A 102 -14.74 -3.00 2.31
N ALA A 103 -15.01 -4.30 2.50
CA ALA A 103 -15.43 -5.18 1.40
C ALA A 103 -16.75 -4.76 0.74
N GLN A 104 -17.66 -4.13 1.51
CA GLN A 104 -18.88 -3.55 0.97
C GLN A 104 -18.62 -2.31 0.09
N ARG A 105 -17.63 -1.48 0.46
CA ARG A 105 -17.30 -0.23 -0.23
C ARG A 105 -16.33 -0.42 -1.40
N CYS A 106 -15.44 -1.41 -1.30
CA CYS A 106 -14.42 -1.72 -2.30
C CYS A 106 -14.45 -3.23 -2.66
N PRO A 107 -15.58 -3.73 -3.20
CA PRO A 107 -15.79 -5.17 -3.42
C PRO A 107 -14.79 -5.80 -4.40
N LYS A 108 -14.37 -5.09 -5.45
CA LYS A 108 -13.38 -5.61 -6.41
C LYS A 108 -12.01 -5.70 -5.75
N THR A 109 -11.57 -4.65 -5.06
CA THR A 109 -10.30 -4.64 -4.31
C THR A 109 -10.29 -5.77 -3.28
N ALA A 110 -11.35 -5.90 -2.48
CA ALA A 110 -11.46 -6.99 -1.51
C ALA A 110 -11.37 -8.37 -2.17
N SER A 111 -12.08 -8.58 -3.29
CA SER A 111 -12.04 -9.84 -4.05
C SER A 111 -10.64 -10.15 -4.61
N ILE A 112 -9.92 -9.15 -5.11
CA ILE A 112 -8.54 -9.31 -5.60
C ILE A 112 -7.62 -9.71 -4.45
N ILE A 113 -7.69 -9.00 -3.31
CA ILE A 113 -6.85 -9.29 -2.14
C ILE A 113 -7.17 -10.69 -1.57
N ASP A 114 -8.44 -11.06 -1.52
CA ASP A 114 -8.89 -12.39 -1.09
C ASP A 114 -8.36 -13.51 -1.99
N SER A 115 -8.22 -13.27 -3.30
CA SER A 115 -7.71 -14.25 -4.25
C SER A 115 -6.26 -14.68 -3.96
N PHE A 116 -5.49 -13.85 -3.26
CA PHE A 116 -4.12 -14.20 -2.88
C PHE A 116 -4.08 -15.21 -1.73
N GLY A 117 -5.14 -15.30 -0.93
CA GLY A 117 -5.31 -16.29 0.12
C GLY A 117 -4.38 -16.14 1.33
N ASP A 118 -4.44 -17.15 2.21
CA ASP A 118 -3.80 -17.14 3.52
C ASP A 118 -2.27 -17.16 3.46
N LYS A 119 -1.68 -17.49 2.31
CA LYS A 119 -0.23 -17.48 2.14
C LYS A 119 0.37 -16.09 2.31
N LEU A 120 -0.36 -15.02 1.94
CA LEU A 120 0.06 -13.64 2.23
C LEU A 120 -0.56 -13.08 3.51
N PHE A 121 -1.82 -13.43 3.79
CA PHE A 121 -2.61 -12.73 4.80
C PHE A 121 -3.05 -13.58 6.00
N GLY A 122 -2.65 -14.85 6.06
CA GLY A 122 -3.02 -15.80 7.11
C GLY A 122 -2.30 -15.61 8.46
N THR A 123 -1.59 -14.51 8.64
CA THR A 123 -0.88 -14.20 9.90
C THR A 123 -1.49 -12.99 10.61
N PRO A 124 -1.40 -12.90 11.95
CA PRO A 124 -1.82 -11.70 12.68
C PRO A 124 -0.94 -10.47 12.41
N PHE A 125 0.13 -10.62 11.61
CA PHE A 125 1.04 -9.54 11.23
C PHE A 125 0.70 -8.93 9.87
N SER A 126 -0.38 -9.39 9.25
CA SER A 126 -0.84 -9.02 7.92
C SER A 126 -1.63 -7.71 7.95
N TYR A 127 -1.33 -6.84 7.00
CA TYR A 127 -2.00 -5.55 6.80
C TYR A 127 -2.21 -5.33 5.31
N CYS A 128 -3.40 -4.83 4.95
CA CYS A 128 -3.72 -4.39 3.60
C CYS A 128 -4.71 -3.23 3.72
N PHE A 129 -4.31 -2.04 3.25
CA PHE A 129 -5.05 -0.80 3.45
C PHE A 129 -4.70 0.21 2.37
N PHE A 130 -5.63 1.12 2.08
CA PHE A 130 -5.29 2.35 1.36
C PHE A 130 -4.57 3.30 2.31
N SER A 131 -3.50 3.93 1.82
CA SER A 131 -2.68 4.86 2.59
C SER A 131 -2.63 6.20 1.85
N THR A 132 -3.23 7.23 2.43
CA THR A 132 -3.22 8.59 1.88
C THR A 132 -2.28 9.46 2.69
N LEU A 133 -1.18 9.89 2.09
CA LEU A 133 -0.28 10.89 2.68
C LEU A 133 -0.55 12.22 1.99
N HIS A 134 -1.04 13.20 2.74
CA HIS A 134 -1.42 14.51 2.21
C HIS A 134 -0.20 15.40 1.92
N ALA A 135 -0.43 16.52 1.25
CA ALA A 135 0.61 17.52 0.97
C ALA A 135 1.29 17.98 2.28
N ASP A 136 2.59 18.27 2.19
CA ASP A 136 3.43 18.70 3.31
C ASP A 136 3.49 17.73 4.50
N SER A 137 3.07 16.47 4.30
CA SER A 137 3.21 15.42 5.29
C SER A 137 4.54 14.67 5.15
N SER A 138 5.07 14.18 6.27
CA SER A 138 6.30 13.37 6.31
C SER A 138 6.22 12.33 7.41
N ILE A 139 6.75 11.15 7.16
CA ILE A 139 6.88 10.09 8.17
C ILE A 139 8.35 10.03 8.62
N GLU A 140 8.58 10.15 9.92
CA GLU A 140 9.90 10.10 10.53
C GLU A 140 10.58 8.74 10.30
N ALA A 141 11.92 8.74 10.33
CA ALA A 141 12.69 7.52 10.12
C ALA A 141 12.38 6.48 11.21
N HIS A 142 11.97 5.28 10.80
CA HIS A 142 11.59 4.20 11.71
C HIS A 142 11.92 2.82 11.14
N CYS A 143 11.86 1.82 12.02
CA CYS A 143 11.93 0.41 11.66
C CYS A 143 10.65 -0.28 12.12
N ALA A 144 10.15 -1.24 11.32
CA ALA A 144 9.08 -2.11 11.77
C ALA A 144 9.56 -3.01 12.91
N ALA A 145 8.62 -3.54 13.69
CA ALA A 145 8.91 -4.40 14.84
C ALA A 145 9.55 -5.76 14.47
N MET A 146 9.52 -6.16 13.19
CA MET A 146 9.97 -7.49 12.72
C MET A 146 10.46 -7.56 11.27
N ASN A 147 11.19 -8.63 10.93
CA ASN A 147 11.69 -8.94 9.58
C ASN A 147 10.91 -10.04 8.82
N LEU A 148 9.73 -10.45 9.32
CA LEU A 148 8.96 -11.57 8.75
C LEU A 148 8.13 -11.22 7.50
N ARG A 149 8.02 -9.93 7.18
CA ARG A 149 7.09 -9.44 6.16
C ARG A 149 7.79 -8.49 5.21
N LEU A 150 7.33 -8.53 3.97
CA LEU A 150 7.61 -7.52 2.96
C LEU A 150 6.40 -6.60 2.82
N ARG A 151 6.62 -5.39 2.31
CA ARG A 151 5.56 -4.43 2.02
C ARG A 151 5.57 -4.11 0.55
N ILE A 152 4.44 -4.34 -0.10
CA ILE A 152 4.16 -3.92 -1.47
C ILE A 152 3.44 -2.57 -1.38
N HIS A 153 3.83 -1.62 -2.23
CA HIS A 153 3.09 -0.37 -2.42
C HIS A 153 2.63 -0.31 -3.88
N LEU A 154 1.32 -0.17 -4.09
CA LEU A 154 0.71 0.10 -5.39
C LEU A 154 0.34 1.60 -5.44
N PRO A 155 1.06 2.44 -6.22
CA PRO A 155 0.82 3.88 -6.26
C PRO A 155 -0.47 4.24 -7.01
N LEU A 156 -1.56 4.57 -6.30
CA LEU A 156 -2.85 4.90 -6.94
C LEU A 156 -2.89 6.32 -7.51
N ILE A 157 -2.45 7.30 -6.74
CA ILE A 157 -2.41 8.71 -7.13
C ILE A 157 -1.09 9.29 -6.65
N VAL A 158 -0.29 9.81 -7.58
CA VAL A 158 0.94 10.54 -7.27
C VAL A 158 0.88 11.87 -8.03
N PRO A 159 1.02 13.03 -7.36
CA PRO A 159 0.99 14.32 -8.02
C PRO A 159 2.04 14.40 -9.14
N VAL A 160 1.67 14.94 -10.30
CA VAL A 160 2.50 14.93 -11.52
C VAL A 160 3.81 15.70 -11.29
N GLU A 161 3.70 16.83 -10.62
CA GLU A 161 4.81 17.68 -10.18
C GLU A 161 5.78 16.93 -9.25
N ASP A 162 5.28 16.00 -8.44
CA ASP A 162 6.08 15.21 -7.50
C ASP A 162 6.78 14.05 -8.19
N VAL A 163 6.21 13.53 -9.29
CA VAL A 163 6.90 12.58 -10.17
C VAL A 163 8.14 13.23 -10.77
N ALA A 164 8.00 14.45 -11.30
CA ALA A 164 9.10 15.18 -11.96
C ALA A 164 10.19 15.60 -10.97
N THR A 165 9.81 15.95 -9.73
CA THR A 165 10.73 16.48 -8.71
C THR A 165 11.16 15.44 -7.67
N ASN A 166 10.64 14.21 -7.75
CA ASN A 166 10.89 13.13 -6.79
C ASN A 166 10.61 13.55 -5.33
N LYS A 167 9.56 14.37 -5.15
CA LYS A 167 9.11 14.87 -3.84
C LYS A 167 8.33 13.81 -3.08
N CYS A 168 7.39 13.13 -3.76
CA CYS A 168 6.71 11.96 -3.22
C CYS A 168 7.59 10.71 -3.38
N GLY A 169 8.17 10.24 -2.28
CA GLY A 169 9.14 9.16 -2.29
C GLY A 169 9.28 8.46 -0.95
N ILE A 170 9.84 7.25 -1.01
CA ILE A 170 10.21 6.47 0.17
C ILE A 170 11.73 6.28 0.20
N LYS A 171 12.33 6.46 1.38
CA LYS A 171 13.74 6.13 1.64
C LYS A 171 13.81 4.90 2.52
N VAL A 172 14.50 3.87 2.05
CA VAL A 172 14.76 2.64 2.81
C VAL A 172 16.27 2.43 2.86
N ALA A 173 16.84 2.44 4.07
CA ALA A 173 18.28 2.49 4.30
C ALA A 173 18.95 3.65 3.52
N SER A 174 19.94 3.35 2.68
CA SER A 174 20.65 4.34 1.87
C SER A 174 19.97 4.67 0.53
N GLN A 175 18.85 4.02 0.19
CA GLN A 175 18.22 4.14 -1.12
C GLN A 175 16.92 4.94 -1.05
N LYS A 176 16.73 5.91 -1.96
CA LYS A 176 15.48 6.67 -2.15
C LYS A 176 14.81 6.24 -3.46
N ARG A 177 13.50 6.01 -3.44
CA ARG A 177 12.69 5.73 -4.63
C ARG A 177 11.49 6.66 -4.69
N CYS A 178 11.20 7.17 -5.87
CA CYS A 178 9.92 7.84 -6.14
C CYS A 178 8.80 6.81 -6.10
N VAL A 179 7.66 7.16 -5.51
CA VAL A 179 6.49 6.26 -5.52
C VAL A 179 5.81 6.26 -6.91
N ALA A 180 6.27 7.08 -7.87
CA ALA A 180 5.54 7.34 -9.12
C ALA A 180 5.56 6.26 -10.22
N LYS A 181 6.44 5.26 -10.17
CA LYS A 181 6.61 4.36 -11.34
C LYS A 181 5.79 3.08 -11.21
N ARG A 182 4.76 2.96 -12.06
CA ARG A 182 4.42 1.70 -12.74
C ARG A 182 5.72 1.25 -13.42
N LEU A 183 6.37 0.20 -12.92
CA LEU A 183 7.51 -0.39 -13.62
C LEU A 183 6.96 -1.30 -14.73
N VAL A 184 6.33 -0.68 -15.72
CA VAL A 184 5.98 -1.34 -16.97
C VAL A 184 6.84 -0.69 -18.05
N GLU A 185 7.98 -1.33 -18.31
CA GLU A 185 8.59 -1.36 -19.65
C GLU A 185 8.45 -2.78 -20.18
#